data_AF-A0A060YJD5-F1
#
_entry.id   AF-A0A060YJD5-F1
#
_cell.length_a   1.000
_cell.length_b   1.000
_cell.length_c   1.000
_cell.angle_alpha   90.00
_cell.angle_beta   90.00
_cell.angle_gamma   90.00
#
_symmetry.space_group_name_H-M   'P 1'
#
loop_
_entity.id
_entity.type
_entity.pdbx_description
1 polymer ?
#
loop_
_entity_poly.entity_id
_entity_poly.type
_entity_poly.pdbx_seq_one_letter_code
_entity_poly.pdbx_strand_id
1 'polypeptide(L)'
;MAVDLITSSHKNVSKDSLRFAAATFYYKLKAADGYVPATKYHGNVTLLRAKASSDYGDNLGADYKLNEVCDGKVSVHVIEGDHRSFLEGEGVESISSIIHSSLAEPRISAREG
;
A
#
# COMPACT_ATOMS: atom_id res chain seq x y z
N MET A 1 -27.78 6.09 16.04
CA MET A 1 -28.72 5.92 14.91
C MET A 1 -28.16 5.02 13.80
N ALA A 2 -27.03 5.29 13.14
CA ALA A 2 -26.47 4.35 12.14
C ALA A 2 -25.76 3.10 12.76
N VAL A 3 -24.93 3.32 13.79
CA VAL A 3 -24.25 2.22 14.52
C VAL A 3 -25.26 1.23 15.11
N ASP A 4 -26.32 1.75 15.74
CA ASP A 4 -27.36 0.92 16.36
C ASP A 4 -28.08 0.06 15.31
N LEU A 5 -28.42 0.65 14.15
CA LEU A 5 -29.03 -0.07 13.01
C LEU A 5 -28.15 -1.21 12.52
N ILE A 6 -26.86 -0.96 12.28
CA ILE A 6 -25.92 -2.00 11.81
C ILE A 6 -25.79 -3.12 12.84
N THR A 7 -25.66 -2.80 14.13
CA THR A 7 -25.56 -3.82 15.19
C THR A 7 -26.84 -4.64 15.38
N SER A 8 -28.00 -4.08 15.01
CA SER A 8 -29.28 -4.81 15.07
C SER A 8 -29.37 -5.93 14.02
N SER A 9 -28.78 -5.72 12.84
CA SER A 9 -28.72 -6.70 11.74
C SER A 9 -27.48 -7.59 11.81
N HIS A 10 -26.40 -7.14 12.46
CA HIS A 10 -25.14 -7.86 12.58
C HIS A 10 -24.73 -8.01 14.06
N LYS A 11 -25.40 -8.92 14.76
CA LYS A 11 -25.29 -9.10 16.22
C LYS A 11 -23.87 -9.42 16.72
N ASN A 12 -22.97 -9.87 15.85
CA ASN A 12 -21.58 -10.19 16.18
C ASN A 12 -20.63 -9.00 16.04
N VAL A 13 -21.12 -7.84 15.57
CA VAL A 13 -20.30 -6.63 15.41
C VAL A 13 -20.35 -5.82 16.70
N SER A 14 -19.17 -5.59 17.30
CA SER A 14 -19.05 -4.72 18.47
C SER A 14 -19.41 -3.27 18.11
N LYS A 15 -20.31 -2.69 18.91
CA LYS A 15 -20.74 -1.29 18.79
C LYS A 15 -19.56 -0.32 18.86
N ASP A 16 -18.62 -0.58 19.76
CA ASP A 16 -17.47 0.28 19.96
C ASP A 16 -16.43 0.11 18.85
N SER A 17 -16.25 -1.12 18.35
CA SER A 17 -15.41 -1.34 17.16
C SER A 17 -15.98 -0.62 15.94
N LEU A 18 -17.32 -0.62 15.77
CA LEU A 18 -17.96 0.07 14.65
C LEU A 18 -17.83 1.59 14.76
N ARG A 19 -18.00 2.16 15.97
CA ARG A 19 -17.76 3.58 16.23
C ARG A 19 -16.31 3.97 15.94
N PHE A 20 -15.37 3.17 16.45
CA PHE A 20 -13.95 3.38 16.24
C PHE A 20 -13.57 3.29 14.75
N ALA A 21 -14.04 2.27 14.05
CA ALA A 21 -13.80 2.11 12.62
C ALA A 21 -14.33 3.30 11.82
N ALA A 22 -15.56 3.74 12.09
CA ALA A 22 -16.15 4.90 11.40
C ALA A 22 -15.36 6.19 11.64
N ALA A 23 -15.02 6.48 12.91
CA ALA A 23 -14.26 7.68 13.25
C ALA A 23 -12.85 7.65 12.65
N THR A 24 -12.14 6.53 12.78
CA THR A 24 -10.78 6.40 12.26
C THR A 24 -10.74 6.34 10.74
N PHE A 25 -11.76 5.81 10.08
CA PHE A 25 -11.86 5.85 8.62
C PHE A 25 -11.86 7.29 8.11
N TYR A 26 -12.68 8.17 8.70
CA TYR A 26 -12.67 9.60 8.36
C TYR A 26 -11.30 10.25 8.60
N TYR A 27 -10.70 10.03 9.78
CA TYR A 27 -9.41 10.65 10.09
C TYR A 27 -8.26 10.11 9.23
N LYS A 28 -8.29 8.84 8.82
CA LYS A 28 -7.33 8.26 7.86
C LYS A 28 -7.45 8.94 6.49
N LEU A 29 -8.68 9.14 6.00
CA LEU A 29 -8.90 9.87 4.74
C LEU A 29 -8.40 11.31 4.84
N LYS A 30 -8.75 12.02 5.92
CA LYS A 30 -8.29 13.41 6.14
C LYS A 30 -6.76 13.51 6.19
N ALA A 31 -6.10 12.55 6.86
CA ALA A 31 -4.64 12.52 6.92
C ALA A 31 -4.01 12.22 5.55
N ALA A 32 -4.57 11.28 4.79
CA ALA A 32 -4.09 10.91 3.47
C ALA A 32 -4.29 12.06 2.44
N ASP A 33 -5.44 12.74 2.48
CA ASP A 33 -5.77 13.85 1.58
C ASP A 33 -4.82 15.04 1.76
N GLY A 34 -4.39 15.32 3.00
CA GLY A 34 -3.45 16.39 3.31
C GLY A 34 -1.96 15.98 3.26
N TYR A 35 -1.64 14.72 2.93
CA TYR A 35 -0.26 14.25 2.99
C TYR A 35 0.53 14.67 1.75
N VAL A 36 1.59 15.44 1.99
CA VAL A 36 2.61 15.80 0.98
C VAL A 36 3.98 15.55 1.60
N PRO A 37 4.86 14.73 0.98
CA PRO A 37 6.22 14.54 1.46
C PRO A 37 6.96 15.88 1.55
N ALA A 38 7.61 16.16 2.69
CA ALA A 38 8.34 17.41 2.90
C ALA A 38 9.60 17.51 2.03
N THR A 39 10.21 16.37 1.70
CA THR A 39 11.39 16.25 0.84
C THR A 39 11.26 15.02 -0.04
N LYS A 40 12.07 14.95 -1.10
CA LYS A 40 12.20 13.72 -1.88
C LYS A 40 12.84 12.61 -1.06
N TYR A 41 12.46 11.37 -1.34
CA TYR A 41 13.07 10.20 -0.73
C TYR A 41 14.23 9.68 -1.59
N HIS A 42 15.42 9.68 -0.99
CA HIS A 42 16.68 9.31 -1.64
C HIS A 42 17.01 7.81 -1.59
N GLY A 43 16.29 7.05 -0.76
CA GLY A 43 16.48 5.61 -0.66
C GLY A 43 15.88 4.86 -1.84
N ASN A 44 16.31 3.61 -2.02
CA ASN A 44 15.68 2.72 -3.01
C ASN A 44 14.26 2.35 -2.55
N VAL A 45 13.34 2.26 -3.51
CA VAL A 45 11.94 1.88 -3.29
C VAL A 45 11.60 0.69 -4.17
N THR A 46 10.96 -0.31 -3.59
CA THR A 46 10.35 -1.42 -4.34
C THR A 46 8.84 -1.29 -4.29
N LEU A 47 8.21 -1.08 -5.45
CA LEU A 47 6.76 -1.07 -5.61
C LEU A 47 6.29 -2.45 -6.08
N LEU A 48 5.46 -3.11 -5.27
CA LEU A 48 4.73 -4.32 -5.64
C LEU A 48 3.32 -3.90 -6.04
N ARG A 49 3.03 -3.82 -7.34
CA ARG A 49 1.72 -3.38 -7.86
C ARG A 49 0.92 -4.55 -8.39
N ALA A 50 -0.40 -4.52 -8.17
CA ALA A 50 -1.31 -5.48 -8.77
C ALA A 50 -1.32 -5.36 -10.32
N LYS A 51 -1.49 -6.49 -11.00
CA LYS A 51 -1.58 -6.58 -12.46
C LYS A 51 -2.94 -6.12 -12.97
N ALA A 52 -4.01 -6.60 -12.35
CA ALA A 52 -5.35 -6.11 -12.64
C ALA A 52 -5.49 -4.74 -11.99
N SER A 53 -5.51 -3.69 -12.82
CA SER A 53 -5.71 -2.33 -12.34
C SER A 53 -7.16 -2.10 -11.93
N SER A 54 -7.34 -1.11 -11.08
CA SER A 54 -8.62 -0.45 -10.86
C SER A 54 -8.60 0.91 -11.56
N ASP A 55 -9.77 1.51 -11.78
CA ASP A 55 -9.89 2.88 -12.32
C ASP A 55 -9.01 3.90 -11.57
N TYR A 56 -8.76 3.67 -10.28
CA TYR A 56 -7.89 4.50 -9.46
C TYR A 56 -6.39 4.31 -9.77
N GLY A 57 -5.98 3.09 -10.10
CA GLY A 57 -4.59 2.75 -10.40
C GLY A 57 -4.10 3.24 -11.76
N ASP A 58 -4.99 3.34 -12.76
CA ASP A 58 -4.60 3.71 -14.13
C ASP A 58 -4.14 5.16 -14.25
N ASN A 59 -4.69 6.06 -13.43
CA ASN A 59 -4.33 7.49 -13.41
C ASN A 59 -3.00 7.78 -12.69
N LEU A 60 -2.38 6.78 -12.07
CA LEU A 60 -1.16 6.93 -11.29
C LEU A 60 0.10 6.50 -12.07
N GLY A 61 -0.04 6.05 -13.31
CA GLY A 61 1.09 5.63 -14.14
C GLY A 61 1.72 4.29 -13.71
N ALA A 62 2.88 3.96 -14.30
CA ALA A 62 3.54 2.67 -14.12
C ALA A 62 4.12 2.46 -12.70
N ASP A 63 4.55 3.53 -12.05
CA ASP A 63 5.24 3.55 -10.76
C ASP A 63 4.42 4.22 -9.65
N TYR A 64 3.12 4.42 -9.86
CA TYR A 64 2.24 5.13 -8.93
C TYR A 64 2.73 6.54 -8.55
N LYS A 65 3.34 7.25 -9.51
CA LYS A 65 3.93 8.59 -9.34
C LYS A 65 5.07 8.66 -8.34
N LEU A 66 5.70 7.52 -8.01
CA LEU A 66 6.83 7.51 -7.10
C LEU A 66 8.00 8.35 -7.62
N ASN A 67 8.20 8.44 -8.94
CA ASN A 67 9.19 9.33 -9.55
C ASN A 67 9.01 10.83 -9.24
N GLU A 68 7.80 11.29 -8.88
CA GLU A 68 7.55 12.68 -8.50
C GLU A 68 8.14 12.97 -7.11
N VAL A 69 8.19 11.96 -6.23
CA VAL A 69 8.51 12.09 -4.79
C VAL A 69 9.76 11.31 -4.35
N CYS A 70 10.35 10.50 -5.23
CA CYS A 70 11.58 9.74 -5.02
C CYS A 70 12.63 10.12 -6.06
N ASP A 71 13.91 10.16 -5.67
CA ASP A 71 15.05 10.31 -6.58
C ASP A 71 16.10 9.20 -6.41
N GLY A 72 15.89 8.28 -5.46
CA GLY A 72 16.56 6.97 -5.42
C GLY A 72 16.02 6.00 -6.49
N LYS A 73 16.58 4.78 -6.54
CA LYS A 73 16.14 3.77 -7.50
C LYS A 73 14.72 3.27 -7.16
N VAL A 74 13.80 3.36 -8.11
CA VAL A 74 12.46 2.76 -8.01
C VAL A 74 12.40 1.47 -8.83
N SER A 75 12.21 0.33 -8.16
CA SER A 75 12.00 -0.98 -8.77
C SER A 75 10.53 -1.34 -8.73
N VAL A 76 9.89 -1.57 -9.88
CA VAL A 76 8.46 -1.90 -9.96
C VAL A 76 8.30 -3.37 -10.35
N HIS A 77 7.53 -4.13 -9.56
CA HIS A 77 7.13 -5.51 -9.86
C HIS A 77 5.61 -5.57 -10.01
N VAL A 78 5.16 -6.17 -11.11
CA VAL A 78 3.73 -6.42 -11.37
C VAL A 78 3.38 -7.82 -10.87
N ILE A 79 2.40 -7.90 -9.97
CA ILE A 79 2.00 -9.11 -9.26
C ILE A 79 0.61 -9.56 -9.74
N GLU A 80 0.44 -10.85 -10.00
CA GLU A 80 -0.87 -11.41 -10.38
C GLU A 80 -1.94 -11.13 -9.31
N GLY A 81 -3.17 -10.86 -9.75
CA GLY A 81 -4.28 -10.44 -8.90
C GLY A 81 -4.64 -8.96 -9.05
N ASP A 82 -5.68 -8.55 -8.31
CA ASP A 82 -6.14 -7.18 -8.17
C ASP A 82 -5.70 -6.56 -6.82
N HIS A 83 -6.12 -5.33 -6.53
CA HIS A 83 -5.76 -4.62 -5.30
C HIS A 83 -6.12 -5.37 -4.00
N ARG A 84 -7.04 -6.34 -4.06
CA ARG A 84 -7.47 -7.15 -2.92
C ARG A 84 -6.78 -8.52 -2.93
N SER A 85 -6.66 -9.15 -4.09
CA SER A 85 -6.23 -10.55 -4.23
C SER A 85 -4.73 -10.76 -4.45
N PHE A 86 -3.95 -9.72 -4.79
CA PHE A 86 -2.52 -9.90 -5.07
C PHE A 86 -1.67 -10.31 -3.85
N LEU A 87 -2.23 -10.23 -2.64
CA LEU A 87 -1.64 -10.72 -1.38
C LEU A 87 -2.06 -12.16 -1.04
N GLU A 88 -2.65 -12.88 -1.98
CA GLU A 88 -3.11 -14.25 -1.82
C GLU A 88 -2.62 -15.12 -3.00
N GLY A 89 -2.76 -16.44 -2.89
CA GLY A 89 -2.45 -17.39 -3.97
C GLY A 89 -1.07 -17.23 -4.61
N GLU A 90 -1.01 -17.21 -5.95
CA GLU A 90 0.26 -17.05 -6.68
C GLU A 90 0.91 -15.66 -6.47
N GLY A 91 0.11 -14.65 -6.14
CA GLY A 91 0.57 -13.30 -5.88
C GLY A 91 1.47 -13.24 -4.64
N VAL A 92 1.03 -13.85 -3.52
CA VAL A 92 1.83 -13.86 -2.28
C VAL A 92 3.11 -14.68 -2.39
N GLU A 93 3.11 -15.75 -3.18
CA GLU A 93 4.31 -16.54 -3.47
C GLU A 93 5.35 -15.71 -4.24
N SER A 94 4.90 -14.97 -5.26
CA SER A 94 5.75 -14.07 -6.04
C SER A 94 6.33 -12.95 -5.17
N ILE A 95 5.51 -12.33 -4.31
CA ILE A 95 5.93 -11.29 -3.36
C ILE A 95 6.98 -11.83 -2.39
N SER A 96 6.76 -13.04 -1.86
CA SER A 96 7.69 -13.68 -0.91
C SER A 96 9.06 -13.91 -1.55
N SER A 97 9.09 -14.37 -2.80
CA SER A 97 10.34 -14.53 -3.57
C SER A 97 11.08 -13.20 -3.76
N ILE A 98 10.36 -12.14 -4.17
CA ILE A 98 10.94 -10.81 -4.37
C ILE A 98 11.54 -10.25 -3.08
N ILE A 99 10.81 -10.37 -1.95
CA ILE A 99 11.29 -9.91 -0.64
C ILE A 99 12.54 -10.70 -0.24
N HIS A 100 12.52 -12.03 -0.40
CA HIS A 100 13.66 -12.87 -0.06
C HIS A 100 14.92 -12.48 -0.85
N SER A 101 14.80 -12.32 -2.18
CA SER A 101 15.91 -11.88 -3.02
C SER A 101 16.43 -10.50 -2.64
N SER A 102 15.52 -9.55 -2.37
CA SER A 102 15.90 -8.17 -1.98
C SER A 102 16.64 -8.10 -0.65
N LEU A 103 16.35 -9.02 0.27
CA LEU A 103 17.02 -9.10 1.57
C LEU A 103 18.31 -9.92 1.54
N ALA A 104 18.50 -10.77 0.53
CA ALA A 104 19.68 -11.61 0.37
C ALA A 104 20.85 -10.90 -0.33
N GLU A 105 20.60 -9.80 -1.05
CA GLU A 105 21.67 -9.03 -1.72
C GLU A 105 22.61 -8.36 -0.70
N PRO A 106 23.94 -8.44 -0.88
CA PRO A 106 24.89 -7.71 -0.04
C PRO A 106 24.65 -6.21 -0.16
N ARG A 107 24.47 -5.52 0.97
CA ARG A 107 24.39 -4.06 1.00
C ARG A 107 25.67 -3.51 0.35
N ILE A 108 25.54 -2.86 -0.79
CA ILE A 108 26.65 -2.15 -1.43
C ILE A 108 27.15 -1.13 -0.40
N SER A 109 28.39 -1.32 0.08
CA SER A 109 29.07 -0.40 0.98
C SER A 109 28.96 1.01 0.41
N ALA A 110 28.51 1.97 1.22
CA ALA A 110 28.65 3.38 0.91
C ALA A 110 30.12 3.61 0.51
N ARG A 111 30.35 4.06 -0.73
CA ARG A 111 31.66 4.52 -1.16
C ARG A 111 31.89 5.88 -0.53
N GLU A 112 32.94 5.97 0.29
CA GLU A 112 33.55 7.23 0.70
C GLU A 112 33.98 8.03 -0.55
N GLY A 113 33.71 9.33 -0.51
CA GLY A 113 34.13 10.34 -1.47
C GLY A 113 34.01 11.71 -0.85
#